data_AF-A0A931B8W5-F1
#
_entry.id   AF-A0A931B8W5-F1
#
_cell.length_a   1.000
_cell.length_b   1.000
_cell.length_c   1.000
_cell.angle_alpha   90.00
_cell.angle_beta   90.00
_cell.angle_gamma   90.00
#
_symmetry.space_group_name_H-M   'P 1'
#
loop_
_entity.id
_entity.type
_entity.pdbx_description
1 polymer ?
#
loop_
_entity_poly.entity_id
_entity_poly.type
_entity_poly.pdbx_seq_one_letter_code
_entity_poly.pdbx_strand_id
1 'polypeptide(L)'
;MPIARAGLAAAVPPLRTSNGRQGGKTLSTGIRLPRITRLLWCVGTTVAFVLACVLGSYATAGAAQRATSTGLPCDTYAAGNTPCVAAHSTVRALYQTYQGPLYQVKRASDGATTDIGVLTTGGYADAAAQDAFCANTVCTITRIYDQSPGGNDLTVEGAGGNGAADQGAIANALPLTVAGHHVYGLDVQAGVGYRNDATKGVPTGSEPQGAYMVTSGTHVDGSCCFDYGNAETSNTDTGNGHMDAINFGTECWFAPCTGSGPWVQADLENGLFAGGNGSNPANKGNSSPFVTAMLKNNGTTTYAIKDADAQSGGLTTEYSGALPDLGGYTPMHQEGAIVLGTGGDDSNGSDGYFFEGVITAGYPSDAVDNAVQADIASVGYSQATQTFPASGTAYRLTNVNSGKVLDAVNCGTANGTSIDLWSNLSNSCQQWTFTRTTDGHYTVTNSHSGTVLDSVDCGIDNGTRVDLWSALGNVCQEWNVSAVGSHFTLSNVGNGMVLDAENCGTADGTVVRQWAQLDNTCQQWDIAP
;
A
#
# COMPACT_ATOMS: atom_id res chain seq x y z
N MET A 1 12.49 47.27 27.43
CA MET A 1 13.06 46.41 28.49
C MET A 1 12.96 44.96 28.01
N PRO A 2 14.05 44.32 27.58
CA PRO A 2 14.07 42.91 27.21
C PRO A 2 14.48 42.04 28.40
N ILE A 3 13.89 40.85 28.52
CA ILE A 3 14.36 39.79 29.41
C ILE A 3 15.03 38.72 28.55
N ALA A 4 16.31 38.49 28.81
CA ALA A 4 17.18 37.53 28.16
C ALA A 4 16.85 36.09 28.57
N ARG A 5 16.99 35.14 27.64
CA ARG A 5 17.21 33.72 27.96
C ARG A 5 18.59 33.31 27.45
N ALA A 6 19.40 32.85 28.40
CA ALA A 6 20.74 32.35 28.22
C ALA A 6 20.73 30.91 27.70
N GLY A 7 21.65 30.60 26.79
CA GLY A 7 21.96 29.24 26.36
C GLY A 7 22.89 28.52 27.33
N LEU A 8 22.87 27.19 27.28
CA LEU A 8 23.93 26.35 27.82
C LEU A 8 24.15 25.18 26.86
N ALA A 9 25.32 25.18 26.21
CA ALA A 9 25.85 24.08 25.42
C ALA A 9 26.50 23.05 26.35
N ALA A 10 26.24 21.76 26.14
CA ALA A 10 26.94 20.66 26.78
C ALA A 10 27.85 19.96 25.77
N ALA A 11 29.15 19.94 26.07
CA ALA A 11 30.20 19.34 25.27
C ALA A 11 30.37 17.85 25.60
N VAL A 12 30.56 17.04 24.55
CA VAL A 12 30.93 15.62 24.57
C VAL A 12 32.46 15.48 24.52
N PRO A 13 33.10 14.62 25.33
CA PRO A 13 34.51 14.24 25.12
C PRO A 13 34.68 12.87 24.42
N PRO A 14 35.84 12.60 23.79
CA PRO A 14 35.96 11.66 22.68
C PRO A 14 36.46 10.25 23.03
N LEU A 15 36.27 9.39 22.01
CA LEU A 15 36.74 8.01 21.83
C LEU A 15 38.21 7.77 22.20
N ARG A 16 38.46 6.61 22.83
CA ARG A 16 39.79 6.06 23.09
C ARG A 16 40.01 4.79 22.26
N THR A 17 40.94 4.86 21.31
CA THR A 17 41.51 3.71 20.60
C THR A 17 42.72 3.16 21.39
N SER A 18 42.88 1.84 21.49
CA SER A 18 44.20 1.25 21.74
C SER A 18 44.35 -0.13 21.09
N ASN A 19 45.46 -0.25 20.35
CA ASN A 19 46.02 -1.40 19.66
C ASN A 19 46.27 -2.63 20.54
N GLY A 20 46.18 -3.82 19.91
CA GLY A 20 46.56 -5.11 20.50
C GLY A 20 46.98 -6.17 19.46
N ARG A 21 48.15 -5.95 18.84
CA ARG A 21 49.23 -6.91 18.50
C ARG A 21 48.91 -8.31 17.90
N GLN A 22 49.35 -8.45 16.64
CA GLN A 22 50.04 -9.56 15.94
C GLN A 22 50.02 -11.01 16.46
N GLY A 23 49.76 -11.94 15.52
CA GLY A 23 50.19 -13.33 15.58
C GLY A 23 49.88 -14.09 14.28
N GLY A 24 50.66 -13.84 13.22
CA GLY A 24 50.60 -14.64 11.99
C GLY A 24 51.43 -15.92 12.09
N LYS A 25 50.89 -17.04 11.59
CA LYS A 25 51.67 -18.16 11.03
C LYS A 25 51.00 -18.70 9.77
N THR A 26 51.74 -18.53 8.69
CA THR A 26 51.65 -19.15 7.37
C THR A 26 51.67 -20.67 7.42
N LEU A 27 50.95 -21.32 6.50
CA LEU A 27 51.52 -22.34 5.61
C LEU A 27 50.52 -22.71 4.50
N SER A 28 50.95 -22.40 3.28
CA SER A 28 50.38 -22.83 2.01
C SER A 28 51.25 -23.96 1.46
N THR A 29 50.63 -25.05 1.03
CA THR A 29 50.99 -25.93 -0.10
C THR A 29 49.85 -26.96 -0.17
N GLY A 30 49.22 -27.32 -1.29
CA GLY A 30 49.59 -27.32 -2.68
C GLY A 30 49.21 -28.70 -3.24
N ILE A 31 48.73 -28.71 -4.48
CA ILE A 31 48.66 -29.85 -5.42
C ILE A 31 47.28 -30.55 -5.59
N ARG A 32 46.87 -30.53 -6.86
CA ARG A 32 45.68 -31.10 -7.49
C ARG A 32 46.00 -32.45 -8.17
N LEU A 33 45.05 -33.40 -8.05
CA LEU A 33 44.63 -34.47 -9.00
C LEU A 33 45.64 -35.58 -9.39
N PRO A 34 45.22 -36.75 -9.96
CA PRO A 34 43.87 -37.25 -10.31
C PRO A 34 43.56 -38.76 -10.03
N ARG A 35 42.29 -39.13 -10.33
CA ARG A 35 41.78 -40.39 -10.94
C ARG A 35 41.76 -41.73 -10.16
N ILE A 36 40.54 -42.11 -9.80
CA ILE A 36 39.80 -43.34 -10.19
C ILE A 36 40.64 -44.61 -10.40
N THR A 37 40.42 -45.62 -9.56
CA THR A 37 40.19 -47.00 -10.02
C THR A 37 39.33 -47.79 -9.02
N ARG A 38 38.36 -48.48 -9.62
CA ARG A 38 37.48 -49.55 -9.13
C ARG A 38 38.12 -50.51 -8.11
N LEU A 39 37.35 -51.00 -7.16
CA LEU A 39 37.00 -52.43 -7.11
C LEU A 39 35.80 -52.71 -6.21
N LEU A 40 34.84 -53.44 -6.76
CA LEU A 40 33.80 -54.18 -6.04
C LEU A 40 34.44 -55.27 -5.16
N TRP A 41 33.73 -55.67 -4.10
CA TRP A 41 33.23 -57.04 -3.82
C TRP A 41 32.19 -56.87 -2.68
N CYS A 42 30.93 -57.27 -2.87
CA CYS A 42 30.38 -58.63 -2.69
C CYS A 42 30.67 -59.18 -1.28
N VAL A 43 29.78 -59.80 -0.49
CA VAL A 43 28.41 -60.33 -0.59
C VAL A 43 28.08 -60.68 0.88
N GLY A 44 26.82 -60.67 1.32
CA GLY A 44 26.51 -61.33 2.61
C GLY A 44 25.14 -61.05 3.22
N THR A 45 24.12 -61.70 2.68
CA THR A 45 22.73 -61.83 3.13
C THR A 45 22.54 -62.57 4.47
N THR A 46 21.43 -62.23 5.18
CA THR A 46 20.45 -63.04 5.99
C THR A 46 20.16 -62.42 7.38
N VAL A 47 18.96 -61.95 7.78
CA VAL A 47 17.54 -62.42 7.84
C VAL A 47 17.09 -62.62 9.31
N ALA A 48 16.13 -61.76 9.73
CA ALA A 48 14.94 -61.97 10.59
C ALA A 48 14.98 -62.12 12.15
N PHE A 49 14.17 -61.23 12.79
CA PHE A 49 13.13 -61.42 13.86
C PHE A 49 13.50 -62.09 15.22
N VAL A 50 13.07 -61.72 16.45
CA VAL A 50 11.95 -60.94 17.06
C VAL A 50 12.28 -60.60 18.56
N LEU A 51 11.71 -59.49 19.08
CA LEU A 51 11.39 -59.06 20.48
C LEU A 51 12.46 -58.82 21.57
N ALA A 52 12.49 -57.59 22.12
CA ALA A 52 12.18 -57.32 23.54
C ALA A 52 12.02 -55.81 23.80
N CYS A 53 11.00 -55.46 24.59
CA CYS A 53 10.60 -54.11 24.99
C CYS A 53 11.62 -53.46 25.94
N VAL A 54 11.98 -52.19 25.71
CA VAL A 54 12.37 -51.26 26.78
C VAL A 54 11.75 -49.88 26.47
N LEU A 55 11.00 -49.38 27.43
CA LEU A 55 10.39 -48.07 27.49
C LEU A 55 11.45 -46.97 27.42
N GLY A 56 11.27 -46.01 26.50
CA GLY A 56 12.07 -44.81 26.39
C GLY A 56 11.22 -43.71 25.78
N SER A 57 10.52 -42.97 26.63
CA SER A 57 9.71 -41.81 26.28
C SER A 57 10.59 -40.72 25.68
N TYR A 58 10.72 -40.69 24.36
CA TYR A 58 11.13 -39.51 23.63
C TYR A 58 9.88 -38.94 22.99
N ALA A 59 9.38 -37.85 23.58
CA ALA A 59 8.48 -36.93 22.92
C ALA A 59 9.18 -36.46 21.65
N THR A 60 8.83 -37.07 20.52
CA THR A 60 9.13 -36.49 19.22
C THR A 60 8.26 -35.26 19.13
N ALA A 61 8.90 -34.09 19.15
CA ALA A 61 8.29 -32.86 18.70
C ALA A 61 7.59 -33.18 17.38
N GLY A 62 6.27 -33.06 17.36
CA GLY A 62 5.49 -33.28 16.16
C GLY A 62 6.07 -32.42 15.07
N ALA A 63 6.61 -33.06 14.03
CA ALA A 63 6.78 -32.37 12.77
C ALA A 63 5.41 -31.82 12.42
N ALA A 64 5.28 -30.48 12.38
CA ALA A 64 4.08 -29.83 11.88
C ALA A 64 3.77 -30.49 10.53
N GLN A 65 2.67 -31.24 10.46
CA GLN A 65 2.16 -31.70 9.19
C GLN A 65 1.90 -30.41 8.40
N ARG A 66 2.65 -30.22 7.31
CA ARG A 66 2.28 -29.25 6.28
C ARG A 66 0.85 -29.61 5.88
N ALA A 67 -0.11 -28.83 6.35
CA ALA A 67 -1.42 -28.81 5.74
C ALA A 67 -1.17 -28.38 4.29
N THR A 68 -1.36 -29.30 3.36
CA THR A 68 -1.49 -28.97 1.95
C THR A 68 -2.76 -28.13 1.86
N SER A 69 -2.65 -26.80 1.86
CA SER A 69 -3.78 -25.93 1.54
C SER A 69 -4.21 -26.30 0.12
N THR A 70 -5.38 -26.91 0.03
CA THR A 70 -5.97 -27.32 -1.25
C THR A 70 -7.07 -26.35 -1.66
N GLY A 71 -7.13 -25.15 -1.05
CA GLY A 71 -8.15 -24.13 -1.25
C GLY A 71 -7.54 -22.72 -1.22
N LEU A 72 -8.18 -21.77 -1.90
CA LEU A 72 -7.84 -20.34 -1.83
C LEU A 72 -8.28 -19.77 -0.47
N PRO A 73 -7.99 -18.50 -0.13
CA PRO A 73 -8.22 -17.97 1.22
C PRO A 73 -9.63 -18.24 1.77
N CYS A 74 -10.68 -17.98 0.99
CA CYS A 74 -12.05 -18.18 1.47
C CYS A 74 -12.50 -19.65 1.51
N ASP A 75 -11.93 -20.52 0.68
CA ASP A 75 -12.15 -21.97 0.82
C ASP A 75 -11.52 -22.49 2.12
N THR A 76 -10.35 -21.96 2.46
CA THR A 76 -9.61 -22.30 3.69
C THR A 76 -10.37 -21.82 4.94
N TYR A 77 -10.88 -20.59 4.91
CA TYR A 77 -11.74 -20.05 5.97
C TYR A 77 -13.04 -20.83 6.14
N ALA A 78 -13.70 -21.21 5.04
CA ALA A 78 -14.91 -22.04 5.08
C ALA A 78 -14.63 -23.43 5.68
N ALA A 79 -13.52 -24.08 5.31
CA ALA A 79 -13.09 -25.34 5.90
C ALA A 79 -12.78 -25.22 7.41
N GLY A 80 -12.38 -24.01 7.85
CA GLY A 80 -12.17 -23.63 9.25
C GLY A 80 -13.44 -23.34 10.05
N ASN A 81 -14.63 -23.41 9.45
CA ASN A 81 -15.91 -22.97 10.02
C ASN A 81 -15.96 -21.47 10.38
N THR A 82 -15.20 -20.64 9.68
CA THR A 82 -15.25 -19.18 9.77
C THR A 82 -15.31 -18.59 8.38
N PRO A 83 -16.39 -18.82 7.62
CA PRO A 83 -16.46 -18.50 6.20
C PRO A 83 -16.34 -17.01 5.94
N CYS A 84 -15.76 -16.64 4.79
CA CYS A 84 -15.81 -15.26 4.30
C CYS A 84 -17.26 -14.82 4.10
N VAL A 85 -17.57 -13.63 4.58
CA VAL A 85 -18.81 -12.88 4.34
C VAL A 85 -18.58 -11.65 3.47
N ALA A 86 -17.32 -11.26 3.28
CA ALA A 86 -16.90 -10.36 2.22
C ALA A 86 -15.49 -10.75 1.76
N ALA A 87 -15.23 -10.68 0.47
CA ALA A 87 -13.97 -11.10 -0.15
C ALA A 87 -13.64 -10.18 -1.33
N HIS A 88 -12.67 -9.27 -1.13
CA HIS A 88 -12.33 -8.21 -2.07
C HIS A 88 -10.91 -8.39 -2.58
N SER A 89 -10.72 -8.28 -3.89
CA SER A 89 -9.39 -8.26 -4.49
C SER A 89 -9.45 -7.67 -5.88
N THR A 90 -8.45 -6.86 -6.23
CA THR A 90 -8.23 -6.42 -7.61
C THR A 90 -7.22 -7.31 -8.34
N VAL A 91 -6.57 -8.25 -7.65
CA VAL A 91 -5.45 -9.02 -8.20
C VAL A 91 -5.78 -10.48 -8.50
N ARG A 92 -6.63 -11.15 -7.70
CA ARG A 92 -6.96 -12.58 -7.90
C ARG A 92 -8.30 -12.99 -7.30
N ALA A 93 -8.78 -14.15 -7.73
CA ALA A 93 -9.84 -14.84 -7.04
C ALA A 93 -9.41 -15.31 -5.64
N LEU A 94 -10.35 -15.28 -4.69
CA LEU A 94 -10.21 -15.74 -3.31
C LEU A 94 -11.00 -17.03 -3.03
N TYR A 95 -11.75 -17.51 -4.03
CA TYR A 95 -12.39 -18.83 -4.07
C TYR A 95 -11.98 -19.57 -5.34
N GLN A 96 -11.69 -20.87 -5.22
CA GLN A 96 -11.29 -21.72 -6.35
C GLN A 96 -12.31 -21.78 -7.48
N THR A 97 -13.59 -21.57 -7.16
CA THR A 97 -14.70 -21.65 -8.12
C THR A 97 -15.14 -20.29 -8.64
N TYR A 98 -14.48 -19.20 -8.19
CA TYR A 98 -14.86 -17.86 -8.62
C TYR A 98 -14.53 -17.62 -10.10
N GLN A 99 -15.51 -17.10 -10.84
CA GLN A 99 -15.38 -16.79 -12.26
C GLN A 99 -16.04 -15.44 -12.61
N GLY A 100 -16.37 -14.66 -11.58
CA GLY A 100 -17.03 -13.36 -11.72
C GLY A 100 -16.04 -12.22 -11.94
N PRO A 101 -16.56 -10.98 -11.98
CA PRO A 101 -15.74 -9.77 -12.04
C PRO A 101 -15.05 -9.49 -10.71
N LEU A 102 -13.77 -9.13 -10.72
CA LEU A 102 -13.03 -8.73 -9.52
C LEU A 102 -13.28 -7.25 -9.16
N TYR A 103 -13.30 -6.38 -10.16
CA TYR A 103 -13.56 -4.95 -9.98
C TYR A 103 -14.13 -4.34 -11.26
N GLN A 104 -14.65 -3.12 -11.17
CA GLN A 104 -15.14 -2.32 -12.29
C GLN A 104 -14.24 -1.12 -12.50
N VAL A 105 -13.92 -0.83 -13.76
CA VAL A 105 -13.24 0.40 -14.16
C VAL A 105 -14.16 1.31 -14.95
N LYS A 106 -14.00 2.62 -14.78
CA LYS A 106 -14.68 3.67 -15.56
C LYS A 106 -13.65 4.49 -16.31
N ARG A 107 -13.77 4.58 -17.63
CA ARG A 107 -12.85 5.39 -18.44
C ARG A 107 -13.27 6.86 -18.43
N ALA A 108 -12.31 7.76 -18.27
CA ALA A 108 -12.56 9.19 -18.20
C ALA A 108 -12.99 9.81 -19.55
N SER A 109 -12.53 9.23 -20.66
CA SER A 109 -12.77 9.77 -22.02
C SER A 109 -14.24 9.84 -22.44
N ASP A 110 -15.07 8.88 -22.02
CA ASP A 110 -16.49 8.80 -22.40
C ASP A 110 -17.42 8.34 -21.25
N GLY A 111 -16.86 8.07 -20.07
CA GLY A 111 -17.61 7.63 -18.89
C GLY A 111 -18.12 6.18 -18.95
N ALA A 112 -17.76 5.40 -19.98
CA ALA A 112 -18.12 3.99 -20.07
C ALA A 112 -17.44 3.17 -18.96
N THR A 113 -18.09 2.08 -18.55
CA THR A 113 -17.55 1.13 -17.59
C THR A 113 -17.32 -0.25 -18.22
N THR A 114 -16.38 -0.99 -17.66
CA THR A 114 -16.27 -2.44 -17.88
C THR A 114 -15.85 -3.12 -16.58
N ASP A 115 -16.29 -4.35 -16.41
CA ASP A 115 -15.80 -5.19 -15.34
C ASP A 115 -14.53 -5.92 -15.78
N ILE A 116 -13.58 -6.07 -14.86
CA ILE A 116 -12.36 -6.84 -15.03
C ILE A 116 -12.52 -8.15 -14.26
N GLY A 117 -12.61 -9.26 -14.99
CA GLY A 117 -12.75 -10.60 -14.43
C GLY A 117 -11.42 -11.30 -14.24
N VAL A 118 -11.52 -12.61 -14.03
CA VAL A 118 -10.38 -13.51 -13.94
C VAL A 118 -10.04 -14.15 -15.29
N LEU A 119 -8.76 -14.38 -15.54
CA LEU A 119 -8.27 -15.07 -16.74
C LEU A 119 -8.78 -16.52 -16.83
N THR A 120 -8.92 -17.17 -15.68
CA THR A 120 -9.47 -18.52 -15.52
C THR A 120 -10.20 -18.62 -14.18
N THR A 121 -11.12 -19.57 -14.02
CA THR A 121 -11.82 -19.81 -12.74
C THR A 121 -10.83 -20.00 -11.59
N GLY A 122 -10.98 -19.25 -10.50
CA GLY A 122 -10.05 -19.24 -9.37
C GLY A 122 -8.69 -18.60 -9.66
N GLY A 123 -8.56 -17.89 -10.79
CA GLY A 123 -7.30 -17.34 -11.28
C GLY A 123 -7.09 -15.85 -10.97
N TYR A 124 -6.23 -15.22 -11.77
CA TYR A 124 -5.76 -13.84 -11.60
C TYR A 124 -6.54 -12.87 -12.47
N ALA A 125 -6.51 -11.59 -12.13
CA ALA A 125 -7.17 -10.53 -12.87
C ALA A 125 -6.71 -10.46 -14.34
N ASP A 126 -7.65 -10.19 -15.25
CA ASP A 126 -7.35 -9.92 -16.66
C ASP A 126 -6.91 -8.46 -16.87
N ALA A 127 -5.67 -8.15 -16.48
CA ALA A 127 -5.11 -6.81 -16.66
C ALA A 127 -5.05 -6.37 -18.12
N ALA A 128 -4.92 -7.31 -19.08
CA ALA A 128 -4.91 -6.98 -20.50
C ALA A 128 -6.27 -6.44 -20.96
N ALA A 129 -7.38 -6.92 -20.39
CA ALA A 129 -8.71 -6.36 -20.63
C ALA A 129 -8.82 -4.91 -20.11
N GLN A 130 -8.25 -4.62 -18.92
CA GLN A 130 -8.16 -3.26 -18.41
C GLN A 130 -7.33 -2.37 -19.35
N ASP A 131 -6.11 -2.80 -19.70
CA ASP A 131 -5.22 -2.02 -20.56
C ASP A 131 -5.86 -1.68 -21.91
N ALA A 132 -6.56 -2.64 -22.51
CA ALA A 132 -7.28 -2.45 -23.76
C ALA A 132 -8.46 -1.47 -23.60
N PHE A 133 -9.20 -1.57 -22.49
CA PHE A 133 -10.34 -0.69 -22.22
C PHE A 133 -9.92 0.75 -21.89
N CYS A 134 -8.79 0.90 -21.20
CA CYS A 134 -8.24 2.16 -20.71
C CYS A 134 -7.23 2.78 -21.69
N ALA A 135 -7.04 2.20 -22.88
CA ALA A 135 -6.08 2.70 -23.85
C ALA A 135 -6.34 4.17 -24.23
N ASN A 136 -5.30 5.01 -24.11
CA ASN A 136 -5.33 6.45 -24.41
C ASN A 136 -6.31 7.26 -23.53
N THR A 137 -6.58 6.79 -22.33
CA THR A 137 -7.34 7.51 -21.30
C THR A 137 -6.87 7.01 -19.93
N VAL A 138 -7.45 7.50 -18.84
CA VAL A 138 -7.28 6.86 -17.53
C VAL A 138 -8.60 6.27 -17.12
N CYS A 139 -8.47 5.21 -16.35
CA CYS A 139 -9.57 4.56 -15.69
C CYS A 139 -9.45 4.74 -14.19
N THR A 140 -10.59 4.96 -13.55
CA THR A 140 -10.72 4.82 -12.11
C THR A 140 -11.41 3.51 -11.79
N ILE A 141 -11.03 2.86 -10.69
CA ILE A 141 -11.75 1.72 -10.13
C ILE A 141 -12.99 2.31 -9.42
N THR A 142 -14.18 1.93 -9.87
CA THR A 142 -15.44 2.46 -9.32
C THR A 142 -16.15 1.49 -8.39
N ARG A 143 -15.74 0.22 -8.45
CA ARG A 143 -16.27 -0.85 -7.62
C ARG A 143 -15.23 -1.95 -7.45
N ILE A 144 -15.14 -2.50 -6.26
CA ILE A 144 -14.42 -3.75 -5.98
C ILE A 144 -15.49 -4.77 -5.60
N TYR A 145 -15.65 -5.81 -6.42
CA TYR A 145 -16.73 -6.77 -6.24
C TYR A 145 -16.42 -7.71 -5.08
N ASP A 146 -17.46 -8.04 -4.32
CA ASP A 146 -17.39 -9.09 -3.32
C ASP A 146 -17.52 -10.46 -4.01
N GLN A 147 -16.50 -11.29 -3.86
CA GLN A 147 -16.47 -12.63 -4.42
C GLN A 147 -17.31 -13.63 -3.61
N SER A 148 -17.68 -13.25 -2.38
CA SER A 148 -18.47 -14.07 -1.47
C SER A 148 -19.94 -14.13 -1.89
N PRO A 149 -20.72 -15.07 -1.34
CA PRO A 149 -22.18 -15.08 -1.51
C PRO A 149 -22.91 -13.85 -0.95
N GLY A 150 -22.26 -13.02 -0.13
CA GLY A 150 -22.81 -11.79 0.42
C GLY A 150 -23.13 -10.75 -0.65
N GLY A 151 -22.27 -10.64 -1.67
CA GLY A 151 -22.36 -9.60 -2.69
C GLY A 151 -22.18 -8.20 -2.08
N ASN A 152 -21.33 -8.09 -1.07
CA ASN A 152 -21.02 -6.88 -0.32
C ASN A 152 -19.99 -6.01 -1.08
N ASP A 153 -20.25 -5.74 -2.36
CA ASP A 153 -19.37 -4.93 -3.22
C ASP A 153 -19.02 -3.59 -2.56
N LEU A 154 -17.75 -3.18 -2.66
CA LEU A 154 -17.32 -1.85 -2.25
C LEU A 154 -17.44 -0.88 -3.42
N THR A 155 -18.04 0.28 -3.19
CA THR A 155 -18.08 1.39 -4.15
C THR A 155 -17.37 2.60 -3.59
N VAL A 156 -17.02 3.56 -4.44
CA VAL A 156 -16.39 4.83 -3.99
C VAL A 156 -17.21 5.44 -2.85
N GLU A 157 -16.52 5.74 -1.76
CA GLU A 157 -17.13 6.24 -0.53
C GLU A 157 -17.73 7.63 -0.73
N GLY A 158 -18.90 7.86 -0.12
CA GLY A 158 -19.52 9.17 -0.04
C GLY A 158 -19.08 9.90 1.23
N ALA A 159 -19.29 11.22 1.26
CA ALA A 159 -18.90 12.05 2.40
C ALA A 159 -19.44 11.51 3.74
N GLY A 160 -18.58 11.52 4.77
CA GLY A 160 -18.91 11.15 6.14
C GLY A 160 -18.79 12.30 7.14
N GLY A 161 -18.41 11.95 8.37
CA GLY A 161 -18.30 12.87 9.50
C GLY A 161 -17.09 13.80 9.42
N ASN A 162 -15.97 13.32 8.87
CA ASN A 162 -14.71 14.05 8.79
C ASN A 162 -14.22 14.34 7.37
N GLY A 163 -14.68 13.58 6.37
CA GLY A 163 -14.24 13.68 4.99
C GLY A 163 -15.26 14.28 4.03
N ALA A 164 -14.80 14.62 2.83
CA ALA A 164 -15.66 14.89 1.69
C ALA A 164 -15.84 13.60 0.90
N ALA A 165 -16.73 13.60 -0.10
CA ALA A 165 -16.88 12.42 -0.95
C ALA A 165 -15.54 12.05 -1.62
N ASP A 166 -15.16 10.80 -1.46
CA ASP A 166 -13.90 10.27 -1.94
C ASP A 166 -13.90 10.05 -3.46
N GLN A 167 -12.71 9.72 -3.95
CA GLN A 167 -12.47 9.37 -5.34
C GLN A 167 -12.14 7.89 -5.50
N GLY A 168 -12.48 7.34 -6.67
CA GLY A 168 -12.00 6.04 -7.07
C GLY A 168 -10.51 6.07 -7.40
N ALA A 169 -9.77 5.10 -6.90
CA ALA A 169 -8.36 4.87 -7.20
C ALA A 169 -8.12 4.75 -8.70
N ILE A 170 -6.93 5.14 -9.14
CA ILE A 170 -6.51 5.01 -10.54
C ILE A 170 -6.16 3.57 -10.85
N ALA A 171 -6.82 3.02 -11.86
CA ALA A 171 -6.81 1.60 -12.13
C ALA A 171 -5.43 1.04 -12.52
N ASN A 172 -4.52 1.89 -13.02
CA ASN A 172 -3.17 1.49 -13.42
C ASN A 172 -2.04 2.09 -12.57
N ALA A 173 -2.35 2.74 -11.44
CA ALA A 173 -1.35 3.39 -10.59
C ALA A 173 -0.45 2.40 -9.84
N LEU A 174 -0.92 1.17 -9.60
CA LEU A 174 -0.17 0.16 -8.86
C LEU A 174 0.00 -1.15 -9.66
N PRO A 175 0.84 -1.17 -10.70
CA PRO A 175 1.15 -2.39 -11.44
C PRO A 175 1.99 -3.36 -10.60
N LEU A 176 1.65 -4.64 -10.62
CA LEU A 176 2.41 -5.69 -9.95
C LEU A 176 2.33 -7.03 -10.67
N THR A 177 3.13 -7.98 -10.20
CA THR A 177 3.09 -9.36 -10.67
C THR A 177 2.73 -10.30 -9.53
N VAL A 178 1.70 -11.14 -9.75
CA VAL A 178 1.25 -12.17 -8.81
C VAL A 178 1.22 -13.51 -9.54
N ALA A 179 1.98 -14.48 -9.04
CA ALA A 179 2.22 -15.79 -9.65
C ALA A 179 2.61 -15.72 -11.15
N GLY A 180 3.38 -14.68 -11.51
CA GLY A 180 3.80 -14.41 -12.88
C GLY A 180 2.77 -13.69 -13.76
N HIS A 181 1.59 -13.33 -13.24
CA HIS A 181 0.57 -12.58 -13.97
C HIS A 181 0.69 -11.09 -13.69
N HIS A 182 0.67 -10.27 -14.74
CA HIS A 182 0.52 -8.83 -14.63
C HIS A 182 -0.89 -8.51 -14.13
N VAL A 183 -0.97 -7.73 -13.05
CA VAL A 183 -2.21 -7.33 -12.37
C VAL A 183 -2.05 -5.92 -11.80
N TYR A 184 -3.15 -5.35 -11.31
CA TYR A 184 -3.17 -4.02 -10.69
C TYR A 184 -3.71 -4.10 -9.26
N GLY A 185 -2.94 -3.55 -8.32
CA GLY A 185 -3.39 -3.30 -6.96
C GLY A 185 -4.19 -2.00 -6.89
N LEU A 186 -4.70 -1.71 -5.70
CA LEU A 186 -5.37 -0.46 -5.38
C LEU A 186 -4.37 0.50 -4.73
N ASP A 187 -4.11 1.63 -5.38
CA ASP A 187 -3.37 2.76 -4.82
C ASP A 187 -4.35 3.67 -4.07
N VAL A 188 -4.31 3.62 -2.74
CA VAL A 188 -5.08 4.50 -1.87
C VAL A 188 -4.20 5.67 -1.48
N GLN A 189 -4.58 6.86 -1.93
CA GLN A 189 -3.99 8.13 -1.55
C GLN A 189 -5.02 8.91 -0.75
N ALA A 190 -4.58 9.95 -0.03
CA ALA A 190 -5.52 10.87 0.62
C ALA A 190 -6.71 11.27 -0.29
N GLY A 191 -7.93 11.04 0.20
CA GLY A 191 -9.19 11.25 -0.52
C GLY A 191 -9.63 10.11 -1.45
N VAL A 192 -9.00 8.93 -1.37
CA VAL A 192 -9.42 7.70 -2.04
C VAL A 192 -9.98 6.74 -0.99
N GLY A 193 -11.23 6.30 -1.18
CA GLY A 193 -11.92 5.45 -0.21
C GLY A 193 -13.04 4.65 -0.84
N TYR A 194 -13.33 3.49 -0.26
CA TYR A 194 -14.41 2.62 -0.70
C TYR A 194 -15.20 2.07 0.48
N ARG A 195 -16.51 1.96 0.28
CA ARG A 195 -17.43 1.61 1.35
C ARG A 195 -18.64 0.82 0.87
N ASN A 196 -19.23 0.09 1.82
CA ASN A 196 -20.57 -0.47 1.71
C ASN A 196 -21.27 -0.46 3.08
N ASP A 197 -22.30 0.39 3.21
CA ASP A 197 -23.08 0.53 4.45
C ASP A 197 -24.28 -0.41 4.55
N ALA A 198 -24.56 -1.17 3.48
CA ALA A 198 -25.75 -2.01 3.35
C ALA A 198 -25.36 -3.46 3.02
N THR A 199 -24.67 -4.09 3.97
CA THR A 199 -24.07 -5.41 3.79
C THR A 199 -25.00 -6.55 4.19
N LYS A 200 -24.57 -7.78 3.89
CA LYS A 200 -25.25 -9.03 4.25
C LYS A 200 -24.25 -9.95 4.92
N GLY A 201 -24.56 -10.36 6.15
CA GLY A 201 -23.80 -11.38 6.88
C GLY A 201 -22.48 -10.89 7.49
N VAL A 202 -22.11 -9.63 7.29
CA VAL A 202 -21.01 -9.01 8.05
C VAL A 202 -21.39 -8.97 9.54
N PRO A 203 -20.50 -9.38 10.47
CA PRO A 203 -20.80 -9.41 11.89
C PRO A 203 -21.32 -8.08 12.45
N THR A 204 -22.29 -8.14 13.35
CA THR A 204 -22.84 -6.95 14.04
C THR A 204 -22.86 -7.14 15.56
N GLY A 205 -22.92 -6.02 16.29
CA GLY A 205 -22.83 -5.99 17.74
C GLY A 205 -21.55 -6.65 18.24
N SER A 206 -21.74 -7.73 19.00
CA SER A 206 -20.65 -8.49 19.61
C SER A 206 -20.38 -9.82 18.88
N GLU A 207 -20.84 -9.97 17.64
CA GLU A 207 -20.58 -11.18 16.86
C GLU A 207 -19.07 -11.30 16.56
N PRO A 208 -18.53 -12.52 16.60
CA PRO A 208 -17.11 -12.74 16.32
C PRO A 208 -16.79 -12.52 14.84
N GLN A 209 -15.66 -11.89 14.58
CA GLN A 209 -15.14 -11.55 13.26
C GLN A 209 -13.67 -11.94 13.12
N GLY A 210 -13.27 -12.23 11.89
CA GLY A 210 -11.87 -12.21 11.45
C GLY A 210 -11.74 -11.39 10.19
N ALA A 211 -10.57 -10.81 9.96
CA ALA A 211 -10.24 -10.09 8.75
C ALA A 211 -8.76 -10.29 8.40
N TYR A 212 -8.45 -10.24 7.10
CA TYR A 212 -7.09 -9.99 6.65
C TYR A 212 -7.10 -8.99 5.49
N MET A 213 -5.98 -8.29 5.32
CA MET A 213 -5.63 -7.65 4.07
C MET A 213 -4.17 -7.91 3.72
N VAL A 214 -3.85 -7.96 2.43
CA VAL A 214 -2.49 -7.84 1.91
C VAL A 214 -2.29 -6.39 1.50
N THR A 215 -1.31 -5.74 2.12
CA THR A 215 -0.93 -4.32 1.97
C THR A 215 0.58 -4.17 1.73
N SER A 216 1.13 -2.95 1.77
CA SER A 216 2.56 -2.67 1.66
C SER A 216 3.11 -1.95 2.88
N GLY A 217 4.18 -2.49 3.47
CA GLY A 217 4.95 -1.82 4.52
C GLY A 217 5.82 -0.65 4.03
N THR A 218 5.74 -0.31 2.74
CA THR A 218 6.61 0.70 2.09
C THR A 218 5.85 1.87 1.47
N HIS A 219 4.52 1.86 1.54
CA HIS A 219 3.67 2.97 1.14
C HIS A 219 2.59 3.14 2.20
N VAL A 220 2.88 4.02 3.15
CA VAL A 220 2.14 4.30 4.37
C VAL A 220 2.46 5.73 4.78
N ASP A 221 1.57 6.35 5.54
CA ASP A 221 1.83 7.62 6.19
C ASP A 221 1.43 7.57 7.68
N GLY A 222 1.25 8.72 8.31
CA GLY A 222 0.81 8.84 9.71
C GLY A 222 -0.53 9.57 9.85
N SER A 223 -1.31 9.65 8.79
CA SER A 223 -2.62 10.30 8.76
C SER A 223 -3.72 9.27 8.96
N CYS A 224 -4.85 9.69 9.53
CA CYS A 224 -5.98 8.78 9.71
C CYS A 224 -6.88 8.73 8.46
N CYS A 225 -7.35 7.55 8.04
CA CYS A 225 -6.89 6.21 8.47
C CYS A 225 -6.88 5.25 7.29
N PHE A 226 -5.84 4.42 7.15
CA PHE A 226 -5.80 3.37 6.13
C PHE A 226 -6.34 2.05 6.73
N ASP A 227 -7.67 1.91 6.68
CA ASP A 227 -8.35 0.77 7.29
C ASP A 227 -8.94 -0.19 6.25
N TYR A 228 -9.14 -1.44 6.69
CA TYR A 228 -9.99 -2.41 6.01
C TYR A 228 -10.73 -3.28 7.05
N GLY A 229 -12.05 -3.23 7.06
CA GLY A 229 -12.85 -4.06 7.96
C GLY A 229 -14.23 -3.50 8.27
N ASN A 230 -14.75 -3.85 9.45
CA ASN A 230 -16.08 -3.49 9.91
C ASN A 230 -16.12 -2.03 10.36
N ALA A 231 -17.16 -1.30 9.93
CA ALA A 231 -17.36 0.09 10.29
C ALA A 231 -18.83 0.41 10.56
N GLU A 232 -19.08 1.66 10.93
CA GLU A 232 -20.40 2.25 11.10
C GLU A 232 -21.20 2.24 9.80
N THR A 233 -22.52 2.13 9.90
CA THR A 233 -23.41 2.23 8.72
C THR A 233 -23.80 3.67 8.37
N SER A 234 -23.32 4.64 9.16
CA SER A 234 -23.70 6.05 9.07
C SER A 234 -22.60 6.95 8.50
N ASN A 235 -21.41 6.41 8.26
CA ASN A 235 -20.20 7.16 7.86
C ASN A 235 -19.83 8.25 8.87
N THR A 236 -20.17 8.04 10.13
CA THR A 236 -19.85 8.94 11.23
C THR A 236 -19.43 8.13 12.43
N ASP A 237 -18.54 8.68 13.26
CA ASP A 237 -18.18 8.11 14.54
C ASP A 237 -19.44 7.97 15.42
N THR A 238 -19.79 6.72 15.75
CA THR A 238 -20.92 6.39 16.64
C THR A 238 -20.47 5.90 18.02
N GLY A 239 -19.16 5.90 18.27
CA GLY A 239 -18.52 5.69 19.56
C GLY A 239 -17.71 4.40 19.66
N ASN A 240 -16.91 4.33 20.73
CA ASN A 240 -16.09 3.18 21.09
C ASN A 240 -16.77 1.81 20.83
N GLY A 241 -16.09 0.94 20.10
CA GLY A 241 -16.51 -0.43 19.82
C GLY A 241 -17.42 -0.59 18.60
N HIS A 242 -17.71 0.47 17.86
CA HIS A 242 -18.56 0.43 16.66
C HIS A 242 -17.82 0.06 15.37
N MET A 243 -16.49 0.10 15.37
CA MET A 243 -15.63 -0.48 14.33
C MET A 243 -14.95 -1.79 14.80
N ASP A 244 -14.56 -2.62 13.84
CA ASP A 244 -13.61 -3.73 14.01
C ASP A 244 -12.84 -3.88 12.70
N ALA A 245 -11.85 -3.00 12.49
CA ALA A 245 -11.09 -2.90 11.25
C ALA A 245 -9.58 -3.04 11.47
N ILE A 246 -8.90 -3.59 10.47
CA ILE A 246 -7.45 -3.59 10.43
C ILE A 246 -7.03 -2.17 10.04
N ASN A 247 -6.22 -1.52 10.87
CA ASN A 247 -5.47 -0.32 10.49
C ASN A 247 -4.02 -0.70 10.19
N PHE A 248 -3.40 -0.06 9.20
CA PHE A 248 -1.99 -0.26 8.90
C PHE A 248 -1.29 1.03 8.46
N GLY A 249 -0.49 1.60 9.36
CA GLY A 249 0.28 2.81 9.07
C GLY A 249 1.31 3.15 10.14
N THR A 250 1.74 4.41 10.20
CA THR A 250 2.76 4.90 11.15
C THR A 250 2.18 5.75 12.28
N GLU A 251 0.85 5.77 12.42
CA GLU A 251 0.12 6.48 13.44
C GLU A 251 0.46 5.94 14.84
N CYS A 252 0.80 6.84 15.77
CA CYS A 252 1.12 6.48 17.14
C CYS A 252 0.11 7.11 18.12
N TRP A 253 -1.12 6.58 18.14
CA TRP A 253 -2.17 7.10 19.01
C TRP A 253 -1.93 6.82 20.49
N PHE A 254 -1.27 5.70 20.80
CA PHE A 254 -0.92 5.32 22.16
C PHE A 254 0.59 5.16 22.31
N ALA A 255 1.23 6.11 22.99
CA ALA A 255 2.64 6.02 23.32
C ALA A 255 2.90 5.01 24.47
N PRO A 256 4.03 4.28 24.45
CA PRO A 256 5.09 4.33 23.44
C PRO A 256 4.85 3.38 22.25
N CYS A 257 5.00 3.89 21.03
CA CYS A 257 5.20 3.06 19.85
C CYS A 257 6.69 2.73 19.72
N THR A 258 7.02 1.49 19.38
CA THR A 258 8.40 1.02 19.32
C THR A 258 8.66 0.30 18.00
N GLY A 259 9.92 0.28 17.56
CA GLY A 259 10.26 -0.19 16.22
C GLY A 259 10.17 0.94 15.20
N SER A 260 10.20 0.60 13.92
CA SER A 260 10.16 1.56 12.82
C SER A 260 8.77 1.78 12.24
N GLY A 261 7.79 0.96 12.64
CA GLY A 261 6.53 0.86 11.89
C GLY A 261 6.77 0.38 10.45
N PRO A 262 5.74 0.48 9.59
CA PRO A 262 4.33 0.67 9.98
C PRO A 262 3.83 -0.49 10.85
N TRP A 263 2.78 -0.25 11.63
CA TRP A 263 2.21 -1.23 12.55
C TRP A 263 0.85 -1.71 12.05
N VAL A 264 0.61 -3.00 12.17
CA VAL A 264 -0.76 -3.51 12.16
C VAL A 264 -1.43 -3.18 13.50
N GLN A 265 -2.59 -2.55 13.43
CA GLN A 265 -3.40 -2.11 14.57
C GLN A 265 -4.86 -2.53 14.36
N ALA A 266 -5.65 -2.47 15.43
CA ALA A 266 -7.10 -2.60 15.35
C ALA A 266 -7.72 -1.22 15.53
N ASP A 267 -8.42 -0.72 14.51
CA ASP A 267 -9.36 0.37 14.70
C ASP A 267 -10.65 -0.21 15.27
N LEU A 268 -10.93 0.19 16.51
CA LEU A 268 -12.14 -0.19 17.24
C LEU A 268 -13.05 1.03 17.49
N GLU A 269 -12.90 2.09 16.70
CA GLU A 269 -13.46 3.44 16.86
C GLU A 269 -12.89 4.16 18.09
N ASN A 270 -12.55 5.44 17.91
CA ASN A 270 -11.93 6.32 18.89
C ASN A 270 -10.60 5.77 19.47
N GLY A 271 -10.01 4.77 18.83
CA GLY A 271 -8.77 4.15 19.27
C GLY A 271 -8.18 3.17 18.27
N LEU A 272 -6.93 3.44 17.86
CA LEU A 272 -6.08 2.52 17.10
C LEU A 272 -5.20 1.67 18.03
N PHE A 273 -5.66 0.46 18.35
CA PHE A 273 -5.04 -0.41 19.36
C PHE A 273 -3.97 -1.34 18.78
N ALA A 274 -2.73 -1.21 19.23
CA ALA A 274 -1.65 -2.19 18.97
C ALA A 274 -1.65 -3.34 20.00
N GLY A 275 -2.40 -3.18 21.10
CA GLY A 275 -2.63 -4.19 22.13
C GLY A 275 -3.71 -3.74 23.11
N GLY A 276 -3.87 -4.49 24.21
CA GLY A 276 -5.09 -4.49 25.04
C GLY A 276 -5.68 -3.13 25.40
N ASN A 277 -4.90 -2.16 25.87
CA ASN A 277 -5.39 -0.79 26.18
C ASN A 277 -4.50 0.27 25.50
N GLY A 278 -4.11 0.01 24.26
CA GLY A 278 -3.41 0.98 23.41
C GLY A 278 -2.07 0.43 22.89
N SER A 279 -0.96 0.93 23.44
CA SER A 279 0.39 0.60 22.95
C SER A 279 0.76 -0.85 23.21
N ASN A 280 1.55 -1.45 22.32
CA ASN A 280 2.19 -2.74 22.55
C ASN A 280 3.66 -2.69 22.14
N PRO A 281 4.60 -2.50 23.09
CA PRO A 281 6.03 -2.43 22.78
C PRO A 281 6.63 -3.70 22.17
N ALA A 282 5.92 -4.83 22.15
CA ALA A 282 6.36 -6.02 21.42
C ALA A 282 6.15 -5.86 19.92
N ASN A 283 5.10 -5.14 19.51
CA ASN A 283 4.83 -4.83 18.11
C ASN A 283 5.90 -3.84 17.59
N LYS A 284 6.78 -4.34 16.72
CA LYS A 284 7.87 -3.56 16.11
C LYS A 284 7.50 -2.99 14.74
N GLY A 285 6.35 -3.38 14.22
CA GLY A 285 5.92 -3.06 12.87
C GLY A 285 6.56 -3.95 11.81
N ASN A 286 6.04 -3.86 10.60
CA ASN A 286 6.41 -4.67 9.45
C ASN A 286 6.56 -3.80 8.21
N SER A 287 7.80 -3.55 7.79
CA SER A 287 8.15 -2.75 6.62
C SER A 287 8.44 -3.59 5.37
N SER A 288 7.95 -4.84 5.33
CA SER A 288 8.08 -5.68 4.15
C SER A 288 7.37 -5.03 2.95
N PRO A 289 7.88 -5.17 1.71
CA PRO A 289 7.24 -4.58 0.53
C PRO A 289 5.79 -5.04 0.34
N PHE A 290 5.48 -6.25 0.79
CA PHE A 290 4.13 -6.78 0.88
C PHE A 290 3.93 -7.36 2.28
N VAL A 291 2.83 -6.99 2.93
CA VAL A 291 2.50 -7.38 4.31
C VAL A 291 1.14 -8.02 4.32
N THR A 292 1.03 -9.19 4.96
CA THR A 292 -0.27 -9.74 5.35
C THR A 292 -0.58 -9.20 6.73
N ALA A 293 -1.62 -8.38 6.87
CA ALA A 293 -2.10 -7.87 8.14
C ALA A 293 -3.40 -8.59 8.51
N MET A 294 -3.57 -8.98 9.78
CA MET A 294 -4.76 -9.69 10.25
C MET A 294 -5.27 -9.15 11.58
N LEU A 295 -6.59 -9.10 11.69
CA LEU A 295 -7.33 -8.84 12.92
C LEU A 295 -8.34 -9.97 13.12
N LYS A 296 -8.50 -10.42 14.36
CA LYS A 296 -9.64 -11.24 14.74
C LYS A 296 -10.12 -10.88 16.12
N ASN A 297 -11.44 -10.79 16.27
CA ASN A 297 -12.09 -10.28 17.45
C ASN A 297 -13.28 -11.18 17.78
N ASN A 298 -13.38 -11.65 19.03
CA ASN A 298 -14.53 -12.47 19.43
C ASN A 298 -15.74 -11.63 19.87
N GLY A 299 -15.64 -10.31 19.78
CA GLY A 299 -16.67 -9.33 20.05
C GLY A 299 -16.98 -9.10 21.53
N THR A 300 -16.40 -9.88 22.45
CA THR A 300 -16.84 -9.90 23.85
C THR A 300 -15.72 -9.85 24.88
N THR A 301 -14.58 -10.46 24.60
CA THR A 301 -13.52 -10.62 25.60
C THR A 301 -12.12 -10.55 25.04
N THR A 302 -11.87 -11.02 23.82
CA THR A 302 -10.52 -11.14 23.29
C THR A 302 -10.43 -10.81 21.81
N TYR A 303 -9.29 -10.25 21.43
CA TYR A 303 -8.90 -10.04 20.05
C TYR A 303 -7.41 -10.34 19.86
N ALA A 304 -7.00 -10.49 18.61
CA ALA A 304 -5.62 -10.71 18.23
C ALA A 304 -5.30 -9.96 16.93
N ILE A 305 -4.07 -9.48 16.87
CA ILE A 305 -3.47 -8.83 15.70
C ILE A 305 -2.24 -9.63 15.29
N LYS A 306 -2.07 -9.84 13.99
CA LYS A 306 -0.94 -10.55 13.42
C LYS A 306 -0.45 -9.87 12.16
N ASP A 307 0.83 -10.07 11.84
CA ASP A 307 1.36 -9.75 10.52
C ASP A 307 2.31 -10.82 9.98
N ALA A 308 2.65 -10.72 8.70
CA ALA A 308 3.72 -11.45 8.05
C ALA A 308 4.23 -10.71 6.83
N ASP A 309 5.44 -11.05 6.37
CA ASP A 309 5.84 -10.80 4.98
C ASP A 309 4.90 -11.61 4.06
N ALA A 310 4.15 -10.95 3.18
CA ALA A 310 3.22 -11.64 2.28
C ALA A 310 3.94 -12.43 1.16
N GLN A 311 5.27 -12.29 1.02
CA GLN A 311 6.07 -13.04 0.06
C GLN A 311 6.70 -14.30 0.68
N SER A 312 6.76 -14.41 2.00
CA SER A 312 7.49 -15.50 2.66
C SER A 312 7.16 -15.68 4.15
N GLY A 313 7.62 -16.78 4.75
CA GLY A 313 7.49 -16.98 6.20
C GLY A 313 6.08 -17.31 6.68
N GLY A 314 5.84 -17.11 7.97
CA GLY A 314 4.56 -17.36 8.64
C GLY A 314 4.18 -16.20 9.54
N LEU A 315 2.95 -16.22 10.06
CA LEU A 315 2.41 -15.13 10.87
C LEU A 315 3.15 -14.97 12.19
N THR A 316 3.48 -13.72 12.51
CA THR A 316 3.86 -13.28 13.84
C THR A 316 2.59 -12.78 14.55
N THR A 317 2.39 -13.22 15.79
CA THR A 317 1.31 -12.67 16.62
C THR A 317 1.84 -11.49 17.40
N GLU A 318 1.44 -10.30 16.98
CA GLU A 318 1.84 -9.04 17.62
C GLU A 318 1.08 -8.84 18.94
N TYR A 319 -0.22 -9.13 18.92
CA TYR A 319 -1.07 -9.13 20.11
C TYR A 319 -2.06 -10.28 20.10
N SER A 320 -2.32 -10.87 21.27
CA SER A 320 -3.42 -11.79 21.51
C SER A 320 -3.80 -11.71 22.97
N GLY A 321 -4.96 -11.15 23.28
CA GLY A 321 -5.35 -10.89 24.65
C GLY A 321 -6.74 -10.27 24.77
N ALA A 322 -6.98 -9.60 25.90
CA ALA A 322 -8.27 -9.00 26.19
C ALA A 322 -8.58 -7.81 25.27
N LEU A 323 -9.86 -7.60 24.98
CA LEU A 323 -10.35 -6.33 24.44
C LEU A 323 -10.05 -5.16 25.38
N PRO A 324 -10.01 -3.92 24.88
CA PRO A 324 -9.85 -2.76 25.74
C PRO A 324 -10.92 -2.65 26.82
N ASP A 325 -10.48 -2.33 28.03
CA ASP A 325 -11.35 -2.05 29.19
C ASP A 325 -11.41 -0.54 29.45
N LEU A 326 -11.55 0.23 28.37
CA LEU A 326 -11.60 1.69 28.37
C LEU A 326 -13.04 2.24 28.21
N GLY A 327 -14.04 1.40 28.44
CA GLY A 327 -15.47 1.72 28.27
C GLY A 327 -15.89 1.67 26.80
N GLY A 328 -17.03 1.04 26.51
CA GLY A 328 -17.60 0.93 25.15
C GLY A 328 -17.03 -0.19 24.26
N TYR A 329 -15.80 -0.65 24.50
CA TYR A 329 -15.17 -1.73 23.70
C TYR A 329 -15.53 -3.15 24.12
N THR A 330 -16.27 -3.34 25.21
CA THR A 330 -16.63 -4.66 25.74
C THR A 330 -18.06 -4.67 26.33
N PRO A 331 -19.02 -5.40 25.71
CA PRO A 331 -18.90 -6.04 24.41
C PRO A 331 -18.73 -5.00 23.27
N MET A 332 -18.28 -5.45 22.10
CA MET A 332 -18.28 -4.66 20.88
C MET A 332 -19.70 -4.32 20.42
N HIS A 333 -19.79 -3.30 19.57
CA HIS A 333 -21.00 -2.72 19.01
C HIS A 333 -20.91 -2.55 17.48
N GLN A 334 -20.20 -3.46 16.79
CA GLN A 334 -20.00 -3.45 15.33
C GLN A 334 -21.30 -3.17 14.56
N GLU A 335 -21.28 -2.32 13.54
CA GLU A 335 -22.50 -2.01 12.77
C GLU A 335 -22.62 -2.79 11.47
N GLY A 336 -21.54 -3.40 10.99
CA GLY A 336 -21.55 -4.30 9.85
C GLY A 336 -21.38 -3.62 8.50
N ALA A 337 -21.07 -2.32 8.43
CA ALA A 337 -20.57 -1.74 7.19
C ALA A 337 -19.16 -2.28 6.88
N ILE A 338 -18.69 -2.06 5.65
CA ILE A 338 -17.31 -2.35 5.28
C ILE A 338 -16.67 -1.07 4.76
N VAL A 339 -15.48 -0.75 5.29
CA VAL A 339 -14.64 0.36 4.84
C VAL A 339 -13.32 -0.16 4.26
N LEU A 340 -12.76 0.60 3.31
CA LEU A 340 -11.44 0.39 2.73
C LEU A 340 -10.78 1.73 2.39
N GLY A 341 -9.64 2.01 3.02
CA GLY A 341 -8.78 3.16 2.72
C GLY A 341 -9.05 4.42 3.55
N THR A 342 -10.06 4.38 4.41
CA THR A 342 -10.52 5.49 5.25
C THR A 342 -10.90 4.98 6.64
N GLY A 343 -11.03 5.88 7.61
CA GLY A 343 -11.64 5.56 8.92
C GLY A 343 -13.16 5.43 8.84
N GLY A 344 -13.79 4.92 9.92
CA GLY A 344 -15.24 4.71 9.99
C GLY A 344 -16.08 5.97 9.80
N ASP A 345 -15.52 7.13 10.13
CA ASP A 345 -16.12 8.45 9.99
C ASP A 345 -15.69 9.24 8.74
N ASP A 346 -15.12 8.56 7.74
CA ASP A 346 -14.56 9.14 6.51
C ASP A 346 -13.32 10.02 6.79
N SER A 347 -12.55 9.70 7.83
CA SER A 347 -11.18 10.20 7.96
C SER A 347 -10.32 9.61 6.82
N ASN A 348 -10.14 10.39 5.76
CA ASN A 348 -9.62 9.95 4.46
C ASN A 348 -8.24 10.55 4.12
N GLY A 349 -7.43 10.84 5.14
CA GLY A 349 -6.12 11.47 4.96
C GLY A 349 -4.96 10.52 4.71
N SER A 350 -5.18 9.20 4.86
CA SER A 350 -4.10 8.20 4.86
C SER A 350 -3.76 7.67 3.47
N ASP A 351 -2.53 7.18 3.35
CA ASP A 351 -2.02 6.50 2.16
C ASP A 351 -1.81 5.00 2.43
N GLY A 352 -2.08 4.17 1.43
CA GLY A 352 -1.84 2.73 1.53
C GLY A 352 -2.05 1.97 0.22
N TYR A 353 -1.52 0.75 0.17
CA TYR A 353 -1.77 -0.16 -0.95
C TYR A 353 -2.67 -1.30 -0.51
N PHE A 354 -3.70 -1.60 -1.28
CA PHE A 354 -4.54 -2.78 -1.05
C PHE A 354 -4.47 -3.74 -2.25
N PHE A 355 -4.24 -5.02 -1.99
CA PHE A 355 -4.16 -6.04 -3.04
C PHE A 355 -5.34 -7.03 -2.97
N GLU A 356 -5.56 -7.59 -1.78
CA GLU A 356 -6.64 -8.51 -1.48
C GLU A 356 -6.97 -8.46 0.02
N GLY A 357 -8.20 -8.81 0.38
CA GLY A 357 -8.62 -8.90 1.78
C GLY A 357 -9.99 -9.54 1.91
N VAL A 358 -10.30 -10.04 3.12
CA VAL A 358 -11.58 -10.66 3.43
C VAL A 358 -12.05 -10.26 4.82
N ILE A 359 -13.36 -10.39 5.04
CA ILE A 359 -13.99 -10.38 6.36
C ILE A 359 -14.71 -11.71 6.52
N THR A 360 -14.57 -12.34 7.68
CA THR A 360 -15.16 -13.64 8.01
C THR A 360 -16.14 -13.54 9.16
N ALA A 361 -17.23 -14.33 9.09
CA ALA A 361 -18.05 -14.58 10.26
C ALA A 361 -17.41 -15.67 11.13
N GLY A 362 -17.28 -15.41 12.44
CA GLY A 362 -16.60 -16.29 13.38
C GLY A 362 -15.19 -15.81 13.73
N TYR A 363 -14.57 -16.46 14.72
CA TYR A 363 -13.21 -16.17 15.18
C TYR A 363 -12.23 -17.21 14.61
N PRO A 364 -11.45 -16.90 13.57
CA PRO A 364 -10.60 -17.88 12.92
C PRO A 364 -9.54 -18.47 13.85
N SER A 365 -9.31 -19.78 13.74
CA SER A 365 -8.23 -20.43 14.48
C SER A 365 -6.86 -20.07 13.89
N ASP A 366 -5.80 -20.11 14.69
CA ASP A 366 -4.44 -19.84 14.21
C ASP A 366 -4.00 -20.78 13.09
N ALA A 367 -4.50 -22.02 13.08
CA ALA A 367 -4.22 -22.97 12.01
C ALA A 367 -4.81 -22.53 10.67
N VAL A 368 -6.00 -21.91 10.69
CA VAL A 368 -6.65 -21.36 9.51
C VAL A 368 -5.90 -20.13 9.02
N ASP A 369 -5.59 -19.18 9.91
CA ASP A 369 -4.80 -17.98 9.57
C ASP A 369 -3.45 -18.35 8.93
N ASN A 370 -2.74 -19.34 9.52
CA ASN A 370 -1.46 -19.80 8.99
C ASN A 370 -1.59 -20.48 7.62
N ALA A 371 -2.70 -21.17 7.36
CA ALA A 371 -2.96 -21.77 6.05
C ALA A 371 -3.27 -20.71 4.99
N VAL A 372 -3.98 -19.64 5.37
CA VAL A 372 -4.22 -18.47 4.50
C VAL A 372 -2.93 -17.73 4.20
N GLN A 373 -2.08 -17.48 5.20
CA GLN A 373 -0.75 -16.88 4.97
C GLN A 373 0.12 -17.76 4.06
N ALA A 374 0.06 -19.09 4.21
CA ALA A 374 0.81 -19.99 3.34
C ALA A 374 0.34 -19.92 1.88
N ASP A 375 -0.97 -19.74 1.63
CA ASP A 375 -1.50 -19.48 0.30
C ASP A 375 -1.00 -18.14 -0.26
N ILE A 376 -1.12 -17.05 0.52
CA ILE A 376 -0.65 -15.70 0.13
C ILE A 376 0.85 -15.72 -0.22
N ALA A 377 1.68 -16.31 0.63
CA ALA A 377 3.12 -16.45 0.38
C ALA A 377 3.44 -17.30 -0.85
N SER A 378 2.55 -18.23 -1.23
CA SER A 378 2.78 -19.11 -2.37
C SER A 378 2.61 -18.43 -3.72
N VAL A 379 1.83 -17.34 -3.80
CA VAL A 379 1.59 -16.65 -5.07
C VAL A 379 2.71 -15.70 -5.45
N GLY A 380 3.62 -15.37 -4.53
CA GLY A 380 4.82 -14.61 -4.86
C GLY A 380 4.50 -13.21 -5.41
N TYR A 381 3.82 -12.40 -4.60
CA TYR A 381 3.68 -10.97 -4.85
C TYR A 381 5.04 -10.37 -5.19
N SER A 382 5.10 -9.54 -6.23
CA SER A 382 6.31 -8.81 -6.59
C SER A 382 5.92 -7.51 -7.25
N GLN A 383 6.58 -6.41 -6.89
CA GLN A 383 6.34 -5.14 -7.58
C GLN A 383 6.73 -5.33 -9.04
N ALA A 384 5.85 -4.91 -9.95
CA ALA A 384 6.26 -4.72 -11.32
C ALA A 384 7.31 -3.59 -11.31
N THR A 385 8.21 -3.57 -12.29
CA THR A 385 9.03 -2.38 -12.47
C THR A 385 8.08 -1.22 -12.74
N GLN A 386 7.94 -0.29 -11.78
CA GLN A 386 7.09 0.91 -11.89
C GLN A 386 7.15 1.47 -13.30
N THR A 387 6.02 1.44 -14.02
CA THR A 387 5.94 1.92 -15.42
C THR A 387 5.76 3.44 -15.49
N PHE A 388 5.42 4.09 -14.37
CA PHE A 388 5.42 5.54 -14.26
C PHE A 388 5.84 6.05 -12.87
N PRO A 389 6.77 7.02 -12.80
CA PRO A 389 7.74 7.27 -13.85
C PRO A 389 8.71 6.09 -13.93
N ALA A 390 8.82 5.50 -15.11
CA ALA A 390 9.89 4.58 -15.41
C ALA A 390 11.22 5.35 -15.28
N SER A 391 12.07 4.88 -14.36
CA SER A 391 13.34 5.55 -14.05
C SER A 391 14.18 5.78 -15.31
N GLY A 392 14.67 7.01 -15.48
CA GLY A 392 15.44 7.43 -16.65
C GLY A 392 14.62 7.65 -17.93
N THR A 393 13.30 7.51 -17.88
CA THR A 393 12.41 7.82 -19.01
C THR A 393 12.09 9.32 -19.00
N ALA A 394 12.26 9.94 -20.17
CA ALA A 394 11.86 11.31 -20.42
C ALA A 394 10.37 11.33 -20.77
N TYR A 395 9.62 12.26 -20.19
CA TYR A 395 8.18 12.43 -20.35
C TYR A 395 7.84 13.82 -20.87
N ARG A 396 6.67 13.97 -21.44
CA ARG A 396 6.09 15.22 -21.93
C ARG A 396 4.78 15.44 -21.21
N LEU A 397 4.67 16.61 -20.58
CA LEU A 397 3.47 17.05 -19.89
C LEU A 397 2.67 17.90 -20.87
N THR A 398 1.49 17.42 -21.28
CA THR A 398 0.59 18.13 -22.20
C THR A 398 -0.57 18.68 -21.39
N ASN A 399 -0.76 19.99 -21.38
CA ASN A 399 -1.88 20.61 -20.69
C ASN A 399 -3.19 20.25 -21.39
N VAL A 400 -4.15 19.74 -20.63
CA VAL A 400 -5.39 19.15 -21.15
C VAL A 400 -6.27 20.18 -21.85
N ASN A 401 -6.35 21.40 -21.30
CA ASN A 401 -7.13 22.48 -21.89
C ASN A 401 -6.59 22.96 -23.24
N SER A 402 -5.27 23.04 -23.39
CA SER A 402 -4.65 23.66 -24.58
C SER A 402 -4.11 22.68 -25.61
N GLY A 403 -3.82 21.42 -25.22
CA GLY A 403 -3.07 20.47 -26.02
C GLY A 403 -1.59 20.85 -26.23
N LYS A 404 -1.10 21.89 -25.53
CA LYS A 404 0.29 22.35 -25.58
C LYS A 404 1.10 21.74 -24.46
N VAL A 405 2.42 21.76 -24.59
CA VAL A 405 3.32 21.05 -23.69
C VAL A 405 4.06 22.01 -22.77
N LEU A 406 4.43 21.52 -21.60
CA LEU A 406 5.27 22.22 -20.65
C LEU A 406 6.67 22.45 -21.26
N ASP A 407 7.03 23.71 -21.48
CA ASP A 407 8.20 24.14 -22.23
C ASP A 407 9.11 25.05 -21.38
N ALA A 408 10.42 24.80 -21.45
CA ALA A 408 11.40 25.72 -20.93
C ALA A 408 11.69 26.79 -22.00
N VAL A 409 11.30 28.04 -21.72
CA VAL A 409 11.28 29.14 -22.70
C VAL A 409 12.61 29.24 -23.45
N ASN A 410 12.53 29.19 -24.79
CA ASN A 410 13.68 29.24 -25.71
C ASN A 410 14.72 28.14 -25.48
N CYS A 411 14.33 27.00 -24.90
CA CYS A 411 15.23 25.97 -24.39
C CYS A 411 16.35 26.54 -23.49
N GLY A 412 16.04 27.56 -22.68
CA GLY A 412 16.99 28.13 -21.73
C GLY A 412 17.45 27.10 -20.68
N THR A 413 18.68 27.24 -20.21
CA THR A 413 19.28 26.33 -19.22
C THR A 413 19.74 27.05 -17.95
N ALA A 414 19.57 28.37 -17.88
CA ALA A 414 19.97 29.15 -16.72
C ALA A 414 18.90 29.11 -15.63
N ASN A 415 19.32 29.23 -14.37
CA ASN A 415 18.41 29.49 -13.26
C ASN A 415 17.56 30.73 -13.57
N GLY A 416 16.25 30.65 -13.35
CA GLY A 416 15.31 31.71 -13.71
C GLY A 416 14.72 31.58 -15.12
N THR A 417 15.06 30.52 -15.88
CA THR A 417 14.40 30.27 -17.18
C THR A 417 12.94 29.97 -16.93
N SER A 418 12.04 30.83 -17.41
CA SER A 418 10.60 30.67 -17.20
C SER A 418 10.04 29.43 -17.91
N ILE A 419 8.92 28.93 -17.40
CA ILE A 419 8.16 27.85 -18.01
C ILE A 419 6.87 28.39 -18.64
N ASP A 420 6.57 27.95 -19.85
CA ASP A 420 5.35 28.28 -20.57
C ASP A 420 4.71 27.06 -21.23
N LEU A 421 3.56 27.29 -21.86
CA LEU A 421 2.97 26.36 -22.79
C LEU A 421 3.46 26.66 -24.20
N TRP A 422 3.95 25.62 -24.87
CA TRP A 422 4.34 25.73 -26.27
C TRP A 422 3.85 24.55 -27.09
N SER A 423 3.68 24.77 -28.39
CA SER A 423 3.41 23.72 -29.37
C SER A 423 4.48 22.62 -29.26
N ASN A 424 4.09 21.35 -29.38
CA ASN A 424 5.05 20.26 -29.31
C ASN A 424 6.08 20.35 -30.46
N LEU A 425 7.34 20.61 -30.10
CA LEU A 425 8.48 20.69 -31.02
C LEU A 425 9.31 19.40 -31.05
N SER A 426 8.91 18.38 -30.28
CA SER A 426 9.62 17.09 -30.13
C SER A 426 11.10 17.23 -29.75
N ASN A 427 11.45 18.32 -29.06
CA ASN A 427 12.81 18.58 -28.56
C ASN A 427 12.94 18.14 -27.09
N SER A 428 14.16 18.17 -26.57
CA SER A 428 14.48 17.77 -25.19
C SER A 428 14.14 18.81 -24.13
N CYS A 429 13.94 20.09 -24.50
CA CYS A 429 13.61 21.13 -23.52
C CYS A 429 12.13 21.13 -23.12
N GLN A 430 11.32 20.35 -23.83
CA GLN A 430 9.93 19.99 -23.51
C GLN A 430 9.80 18.58 -22.93
N GLN A 431 10.91 18.01 -22.46
CA GLN A 431 10.97 16.67 -21.88
C GLN A 431 11.42 16.74 -20.42
N TRP A 432 10.84 15.89 -19.60
CA TRP A 432 10.92 15.94 -18.15
C TRP A 432 11.09 14.54 -17.59
N THR A 433 12.11 14.31 -16.75
CA THR A 433 12.28 13.06 -16.01
C THR A 433 11.80 13.25 -14.59
N PHE A 434 11.10 12.28 -14.04
CA PHE A 434 10.63 12.31 -12.66
C PHE A 434 11.52 11.40 -11.81
N THR A 435 12.08 11.94 -10.74
CA THR A 435 12.84 11.17 -9.75
C THR A 435 12.09 11.16 -8.44
N ARG A 436 11.72 9.98 -7.95
CA ARG A 436 11.02 9.85 -6.67
C ARG A 436 11.95 10.24 -5.53
N THR A 437 11.49 11.09 -4.62
CA THR A 437 12.19 11.44 -3.38
C THR A 437 12.00 10.33 -2.34
N THR A 438 12.75 10.39 -1.23
CA THR A 438 12.62 9.40 -0.14
C THR A 438 11.24 9.41 0.52
N ASP A 439 10.57 10.56 0.47
CA ASP A 439 9.30 10.81 1.14
C ASP A 439 8.11 10.64 0.18
N GLY A 440 8.33 10.01 -0.98
CA GLY A 440 7.27 9.61 -1.91
C GLY A 440 6.91 10.61 -3.00
N HIS A 441 7.39 11.86 -2.91
CA HIS A 441 7.18 12.94 -3.90
C HIS A 441 8.08 12.79 -5.13
N TYR A 442 7.99 13.74 -6.07
CA TYR A 442 8.84 13.77 -7.26
C TYR A 442 9.62 15.08 -7.40
N THR A 443 10.91 14.96 -7.73
CA THR A 443 11.65 16.01 -8.41
C THR A 443 11.43 15.89 -9.92
N VAL A 444 10.94 16.97 -10.55
CA VAL A 444 10.66 17.02 -11.99
C VAL A 444 11.80 17.73 -12.70
N THR A 445 12.68 16.98 -13.35
CA THR A 445 13.90 17.50 -13.98
C THR A 445 13.72 17.71 -15.48
N ASN A 446 14.05 18.89 -15.98
CA ASN A 446 14.09 19.14 -17.41
C ASN A 446 15.23 18.35 -18.06
N SER A 447 14.89 17.56 -19.08
CA SER A 447 15.83 16.63 -19.73
C SER A 447 16.91 17.35 -20.55
N HIS A 448 16.71 18.63 -20.89
CA HIS A 448 17.69 19.42 -21.63
C HIS A 448 18.70 20.11 -20.71
N SER A 449 18.22 20.82 -19.69
CA SER A 449 19.08 21.62 -18.82
C SER A 449 19.68 20.83 -17.65
N GLY A 450 19.03 19.75 -17.21
CA GLY A 450 19.35 19.06 -15.97
C GLY A 450 18.95 19.83 -14.70
N THR A 451 18.27 20.96 -14.85
CA THR A 451 17.67 21.73 -13.75
C THR A 451 16.21 21.31 -13.54
N VAL A 452 15.64 21.67 -12.39
CA VAL A 452 14.34 21.16 -11.93
C VAL A 452 13.25 22.21 -12.03
N LEU A 453 12.00 21.76 -12.10
CA LEU A 453 10.81 22.60 -12.00
C LEU A 453 10.70 23.17 -10.58
N ASP A 454 10.86 24.48 -10.46
CA ASP A 454 10.98 25.20 -9.19
C ASP A 454 9.84 26.18 -9.00
N SER A 455 9.35 26.28 -7.76
CA SER A 455 8.45 27.35 -7.34
C SER A 455 9.26 28.59 -7.02
N VAL A 456 9.16 29.62 -7.87
CA VAL A 456 9.92 30.87 -7.74
C VAL A 456 9.83 31.43 -6.32
N ASP A 457 10.99 31.63 -5.70
CA ASP A 457 11.16 32.16 -4.34
C ASP A 457 10.37 31.40 -3.25
N CYS A 458 10.01 30.14 -3.50
CA CYS A 458 9.11 29.37 -2.62
C CYS A 458 7.79 30.12 -2.33
N GLY A 459 7.25 30.86 -3.30
CA GLY A 459 6.02 31.63 -3.14
C GLY A 459 4.82 30.75 -2.77
N ILE A 460 3.93 31.29 -1.94
CA ILE A 460 2.73 30.61 -1.44
C ILE A 460 1.42 31.23 -1.95
N ASP A 461 1.52 32.28 -2.76
CA ASP A 461 0.37 33.04 -3.25
C ASP A 461 -0.10 32.52 -4.62
N ASN A 462 -1.40 32.63 -4.86
CA ASN A 462 -1.98 32.38 -6.18
C ASN A 462 -1.26 33.20 -7.25
N GLY A 463 -0.78 32.51 -8.29
CA GLY A 463 -0.05 33.12 -9.39
C GLY A 463 1.48 33.11 -9.21
N THR A 464 2.00 32.49 -8.15
CA THR A 464 3.43 32.19 -8.02
C THR A 464 3.90 31.45 -9.27
N ARG A 465 4.91 31.99 -9.97
CA ARG A 465 5.41 31.41 -11.22
C ARG A 465 6.21 30.13 -10.93
N VAL A 466 6.43 29.35 -11.98
CA VAL A 466 7.43 28.29 -11.99
C VAL A 466 8.56 28.61 -12.96
N ASP A 467 9.77 28.17 -12.64
CA ASP A 467 10.95 28.34 -13.47
C ASP A 467 11.84 27.08 -13.41
N LEU A 468 12.93 27.13 -14.18
CA LEU A 468 14.03 26.19 -14.04
C LEU A 468 15.01 26.70 -12.98
N TRP A 469 15.36 25.82 -12.05
CA TRP A 469 16.40 26.11 -11.06
C TRP A 469 17.29 24.92 -10.77
N SER A 470 18.55 25.17 -10.40
CA SER A 470 19.45 24.13 -9.89
C SER A 470 18.83 23.44 -8.66
N ALA A 471 18.90 22.11 -8.59
CA ALA A 471 18.34 21.38 -7.45
C ALA A 471 18.92 21.86 -6.11
N LEU A 472 18.03 22.26 -5.20
CA LEU A 472 18.32 22.75 -3.84
C LEU A 472 17.96 21.72 -2.76
N GLY A 473 17.19 20.67 -3.12
CA GLY A 473 16.77 19.62 -2.19
C GLY A 473 15.83 20.13 -1.10
N ASN A 474 14.87 20.98 -1.48
CA ASN A 474 13.85 21.51 -0.60
C ASN A 474 12.45 21.27 -1.19
N VAL A 475 11.43 21.42 -0.34
CA VAL A 475 10.02 21.14 -0.67
C VAL A 475 9.45 22.01 -1.80
N CYS A 476 10.08 23.14 -2.14
CA CYS A 476 9.62 24.02 -3.21
C CYS A 476 9.93 23.45 -4.61
N GLN A 477 10.76 22.41 -4.69
CA GLN A 477 11.14 21.68 -5.90
C GLN A 477 10.59 20.25 -5.92
N GLU A 478 9.73 19.92 -4.96
CA GLU A 478 9.10 18.62 -4.83
C GLU A 478 7.62 18.73 -5.19
N TRP A 479 7.15 17.74 -5.94
CA TRP A 479 5.81 17.73 -6.52
C TRP A 479 5.13 16.42 -6.22
N ASN A 480 3.91 16.50 -5.71
CA ASN A 480 2.95 15.41 -5.73
C ASN A 480 2.39 15.29 -7.15
N VAL A 481 2.42 14.08 -7.71
CA VAL A 481 1.83 13.78 -9.01
C VAL A 481 0.62 12.90 -8.74
N SER A 482 -0.53 13.54 -8.64
CA SER A 482 -1.80 12.88 -8.37
C SER A 482 -2.59 12.80 -9.67
N ALA A 483 -3.29 11.70 -9.88
CA ALA A 483 -4.15 11.62 -11.04
C ALA A 483 -5.52 12.26 -10.76
N VAL A 484 -6.10 12.88 -11.79
CA VAL A 484 -7.43 13.47 -11.80
C VAL A 484 -8.13 13.03 -13.08
N GLY A 485 -8.96 11.98 -13.00
CA GLY A 485 -9.53 11.35 -14.19
C GLY A 485 -8.42 10.84 -15.14
N SER A 486 -8.50 11.18 -16.44
CA SER A 486 -7.53 10.88 -17.52
C SER A 486 -6.16 11.53 -17.40
N HIS A 487 -5.97 12.38 -16.40
CA HIS A 487 -4.91 13.35 -16.39
C HIS A 487 -4.22 13.35 -15.04
N PHE A 488 -3.20 14.19 -14.91
CA PHE A 488 -2.46 14.39 -13.69
C PHE A 488 -2.54 15.85 -13.26
N THR A 489 -2.65 16.08 -11.95
CA THR A 489 -2.30 17.34 -11.32
C THR A 489 -0.91 17.20 -10.70
N LEU A 490 -0.14 18.29 -10.78
CA LEU A 490 1.13 18.41 -10.08
C LEU A 490 0.94 19.44 -8.98
N SER A 491 0.93 19.01 -7.71
CA SER A 491 0.84 19.90 -6.54
C SER A 491 2.23 20.09 -5.93
N ASN A 492 2.63 21.33 -5.67
CA ASN A 492 3.91 21.63 -5.05
C ASN A 492 3.86 21.31 -3.54
N VAL A 493 4.84 20.55 -3.05
CA VAL A 493 4.87 20.11 -1.64
C VAL A 493 5.03 21.30 -0.68
N GLY A 494 5.73 22.35 -1.09
CA GLY A 494 5.99 23.51 -0.25
C GLY A 494 4.77 24.41 0.02
N ASN A 495 3.75 24.39 -0.84
CA ASN A 495 2.62 25.32 -0.74
C ASN A 495 1.24 24.70 -1.05
N GLY A 496 1.17 23.45 -1.52
CA GLY A 496 -0.07 22.73 -1.85
C GLY A 496 -0.79 23.18 -3.13
N MET A 497 -0.29 24.20 -3.83
CA MET A 497 -0.89 24.71 -5.07
C MET A 497 -0.52 23.85 -6.27
N VAL A 498 -1.38 23.85 -7.28
CA VAL A 498 -1.23 23.02 -8.48
C VAL A 498 -0.67 23.78 -9.67
N LEU A 499 0.04 23.05 -10.55
CA LEU A 499 0.58 23.55 -11.81
C LEU A 499 -0.55 23.97 -12.77
N ASP A 500 -0.62 25.27 -13.07
CA ASP A 500 -1.74 25.98 -13.69
C ASP A 500 -1.29 26.69 -14.98
N ALA A 501 -2.01 26.48 -16.07
CA ALA A 501 -1.89 27.30 -17.27
C ALA A 501 -2.62 28.63 -17.05
N GLU A 502 -1.88 29.74 -17.07
CA GLU A 502 -2.39 31.04 -16.67
C GLU A 502 -3.68 31.43 -17.40
N ASN A 503 -4.73 31.70 -16.62
CA ASN A 503 -6.06 32.09 -17.10
C ASN A 503 -6.65 31.09 -18.12
N CYS A 504 -6.26 29.82 -18.02
CA CYS A 504 -6.58 28.77 -18.99
C CYS A 504 -6.24 29.17 -20.44
N GLY A 505 -5.15 29.92 -20.64
CA GLY A 505 -4.66 30.31 -21.95
C GLY A 505 -4.29 29.09 -22.81
N THR A 506 -4.49 29.22 -24.12
CA THR A 506 -4.23 28.14 -25.09
C THR A 506 -3.24 28.56 -26.19
N ALA A 507 -2.62 29.74 -26.06
CA ALA A 507 -1.64 30.25 -27.02
C ALA A 507 -0.21 29.79 -26.66
N ASP A 508 0.67 29.73 -27.66
CA ASP A 508 2.12 29.62 -27.41
C ASP A 508 2.57 30.83 -26.57
N GLY A 509 3.38 30.57 -25.54
CA GLY A 509 3.80 31.59 -24.58
C GLY A 509 2.83 31.80 -23.42
N THR A 510 1.78 30.98 -23.27
CA THR A 510 0.93 31.04 -22.06
C THR A 510 1.77 30.65 -20.86
N VAL A 511 1.88 31.54 -19.88
CA VAL A 511 2.68 31.32 -18.67
C VAL A 511 2.14 30.13 -17.89
N VAL A 512 3.04 29.27 -17.39
CA VAL A 512 2.70 28.26 -16.39
C VAL A 512 3.07 28.78 -15.01
N ARG A 513 2.16 28.62 -14.06
CA ARG A 513 2.25 29.14 -12.69
C ARG A 513 1.66 28.13 -11.72
N GLN A 514 1.58 28.50 -10.46
CA GLN A 514 0.88 27.77 -9.41
C GLN A 514 -0.39 28.52 -9.02
N TRP A 515 -1.45 27.78 -8.78
CA TRP A 515 -2.72 28.32 -8.32
C TRP A 515 -3.41 27.31 -7.39
N ALA A 516 -4.27 27.79 -6.51
CA ALA A 516 -5.17 26.94 -5.73
C ALA A 516 -5.90 25.97 -6.67
N GLN A 517 -6.15 24.75 -6.20
CA GLN A 517 -6.83 23.76 -7.03
C GLN A 517 -8.27 24.21 -7.33
N LEU A 518 -8.61 24.20 -8.63
CA LEU A 518 -9.90 24.60 -9.19
C LEU A 518 -10.58 23.45 -9.95
N ASP A 519 -9.96 22.26 -9.97
CA ASP A 519 -10.44 21.04 -10.63
C ASP A 519 -10.87 21.23 -12.10
N ASN A 520 -10.20 22.13 -12.81
CA ASN A 520 -10.46 22.40 -14.23
C ASN A 520 -9.35 21.83 -15.13
N THR A 521 -9.63 21.78 -16.43
CA THR A 521 -8.70 21.18 -17.42
C THR A 521 -7.42 21.98 -17.63
N CYS A 522 -7.33 23.23 -17.17
CA CYS A 522 -6.11 24.02 -17.33
C CYS A 522 -5.08 23.79 -16.22
N GLN A 523 -5.45 23.01 -15.19
CA GLN A 523 -4.57 22.49 -14.14
C GLN A 523 -4.25 20.99 -14.30
N GLN A 524 -4.76 20.37 -15.37
CA GLN A 524 -4.62 18.95 -15.65
C GLN A 524 -3.63 18.72 -16.80
N TRP A 525 -2.87 17.63 -16.71
CA TRP A 525 -1.76 17.32 -17.60
C TRP A 525 -1.79 15.85 -18.03
N ASP A 526 -1.68 15.58 -19.33
CA ASP A 526 -1.34 14.25 -19.84
C ASP A 526 0.18 14.06 -19.74
N ILE A 527 0.63 12.95 -19.14
CA ILE A 527 2.06 12.64 -19.01
C ILE A 527 2.38 11.39 -19.84
N ALA A 528 3.19 11.55 -20.89
CA ALA A 528 3.54 10.47 -21.81
C ALA A 528 5.03 10.49 -22.19
N PRO A 529 5.68 9.33 -22.44
CA PRO A 529 7.10 9.26 -22.83
C PRO A 529 7.41 9.87 -24.21
#